data_AF-A0A317P7B8-F1
#
_entry.id   AF-A0A317P7B8-F1
#
_cell.length_a   1.000
_cell.length_b   1.000
_cell.length_c   1.000
_cell.angle_alpha   90.00
_cell.angle_beta   90.00
_cell.angle_gamma   90.00
#
_symmetry.space_group_name_H-M   'P 1'
#
loop_
_entity.id
_entity.type
_entity.pdbx_description
1 polymer ?
#
loop_
_entity_poly.entity_id
_entity_poly.type
_entity_poly.pdbx_seq_one_letter_code
_entity_poly.pdbx_strand_id
1 'polypeptide(L)'
;MSSDGLGSFRAFDAPPYPHVRHITGGGRASVANPEFNWVNTLLGNLKNAITGTYHAICGQHAPRYLAAELEYRFNRRYDLKAMIPRFLTATARTPPMPYRFLRMAELYA
;
A
#
# COMPACT_ATOMS: atom_id res chain seq x y z
N MET A 1 -7.65 -1.63 -21.90
CA MET A 1 -7.36 -1.40 -20.47
C MET A 1 -7.57 0.07 -20.20
N SER A 2 -8.32 0.43 -19.15
CA SER A 2 -8.67 1.82 -18.84
C SER A 2 -7.78 2.35 -17.71
N SER A 3 -7.26 3.58 -17.83
CA SER A 3 -6.53 4.26 -16.73
C SER A 3 -6.95 5.72 -16.58
N ASP A 4 -6.61 6.31 -15.44
CA ASP A 4 -6.79 7.73 -15.12
C ASP A 4 -5.85 8.67 -15.90
N GLY A 5 -5.01 8.14 -16.79
CA GLY A 5 -4.07 8.91 -17.60
C GLY A 5 -2.81 9.37 -16.85
N LEU A 6 -2.51 8.78 -15.68
CA LEU A 6 -1.27 9.09 -14.96
C LEU A 6 -0.03 8.79 -15.83
N GLY A 7 1.05 9.55 -15.63
CA GLY A 7 2.27 9.41 -16.44
C GLY A 7 2.89 8.01 -16.42
N SER A 8 2.66 7.23 -15.37
CA SER A 8 3.10 5.83 -15.24
C SER A 8 2.44 4.88 -16.24
N PHE A 9 1.27 5.22 -16.79
CA PHE A 9 0.54 4.37 -17.74
C PHE A 9 0.86 4.66 -19.21
N ARG A 10 1.77 5.61 -19.49
CA ARG A 10 2.20 5.95 -20.86
C ARG A 10 2.84 4.78 -21.60
N ALA A 11 3.43 3.82 -20.89
CA ALA A 11 4.03 2.62 -21.49
C ALA A 11 3.01 1.72 -22.20
N PHE A 12 1.71 1.85 -21.89
CA PHE A 12 0.64 1.03 -22.47
C PHE A 12 -0.01 1.65 -23.71
N ASP A 13 0.43 2.82 -24.16
CA ASP A 13 -0.06 3.44 -25.40
C ASP A 13 0.50 2.79 -26.68
N ALA A 14 1.48 1.88 -26.54
CA ALA A 14 2.07 1.16 -27.67
C ALA A 14 1.20 -0.05 -28.06
N PRO A 15 1.12 -0.40 -29.36
CA PRO A 15 0.48 -1.65 -29.81
C PRO A 15 1.07 -2.88 -29.10
N PRO A 16 0.30 -3.94 -28.81
CA PRO A 16 -1.05 -4.27 -29.31
C PRO A 16 -2.22 -3.94 -28.35
N TYR A 17 -1.99 -3.21 -27.26
CA TYR A 17 -3.01 -3.03 -26.23
C TYR A 17 -3.76 -1.71 -26.41
N PRO A 18 -5.07 -1.71 -26.71
CA PRO A 18 -5.86 -0.48 -26.70
C PRO A 18 -5.98 0.02 -25.25
N HIS A 19 -5.24 1.09 -24.97
CA HIS A 19 -5.26 1.79 -23.69
C HIS A 19 -6.18 3.01 -23.78
N VAL A 20 -7.25 3.02 -22.98
CA VAL A 20 -8.23 4.10 -22.94
C VAL A 20 -7.94 4.97 -21.72
N ARG A 21 -7.77 6.27 -21.92
CA ARG A 21 -7.43 7.22 -20.86
C ARG A 21 -8.69 8.00 -20.46
N HIS A 22 -9.09 7.85 -19.20
CA HIS A 22 -10.20 8.58 -18.59
C HIS A 22 -9.64 9.73 -17.75
N ILE A 23 -9.23 10.80 -18.44
CA ILE A 23 -8.77 12.03 -17.80
C ILE A 23 -10.00 12.72 -17.22
N THR A 24 -10.18 12.63 -15.91
CA THR A 24 -11.32 13.27 -15.26
C THR A 24 -10.88 14.53 -14.55
N GLY A 25 -11.48 15.67 -14.91
CA GLY A 25 -11.32 16.90 -14.13
C GLY A 25 -11.87 16.66 -12.73
N GLY A 26 -11.09 16.96 -11.69
CA GLY A 26 -11.45 16.63 -10.31
C GLY A 26 -12.83 17.15 -9.89
N GLY A 27 -13.51 16.42 -9.01
CA GLY A 27 -14.81 16.81 -8.47
C GLY A 27 -15.79 15.65 -8.38
N ARG A 28 -17.06 15.98 -8.06
CA ARG A 28 -18.12 14.98 -7.85
C ARG A 28 -18.45 14.20 -9.13
N ALA A 29 -18.27 14.82 -10.29
CA ALA A 29 -18.44 14.18 -11.59
C ALA A 29 -17.40 13.06 -11.83
N SER A 30 -16.19 13.19 -11.28
CA SER A 30 -15.15 12.15 -11.41
C SER A 30 -15.43 10.89 -10.62
N VAL A 31 -16.17 11.05 -9.50
CA VAL A 31 -16.56 9.94 -8.63
C VAL A 31 -17.70 9.12 -9.23
N ALA A 32 -18.50 9.71 -10.13
CA ALA A 32 -19.63 9.03 -10.79
C ALA A 32 -19.21 8.05 -11.90
N ASN A 33 -17.94 8.07 -12.31
CA ASN A 33 -17.44 7.14 -13.32
C ASN A 33 -17.44 5.70 -12.79
N PRO A 34 -18.15 4.76 -13.43
CA PRO A 34 -18.26 3.39 -12.96
C PRO A 34 -16.92 2.66 -12.89
N GLU A 35 -15.96 3.05 -13.72
CA GLU A 35 -14.59 2.51 -13.69
C GLU A 35 -13.79 2.91 -12.45
N PHE A 36 -14.11 4.03 -11.78
CA PHE A 36 -13.41 4.46 -10.56
C PHE A 36 -14.13 4.05 -9.27
N ASN A 37 -15.35 3.49 -9.36
CA ASN A 37 -16.07 3.03 -8.17
C ASN A 37 -15.29 1.96 -7.40
N TRP A 38 -14.80 0.92 -8.10
CA TRP A 38 -14.03 -0.14 -7.45
C TRP A 38 -12.69 0.37 -6.90
N VAL A 39 -12.05 1.32 -7.59
CA VAL A 39 -10.81 1.98 -7.13
C VAL A 39 -11.07 2.76 -5.85
N ASN A 40 -12.14 3.57 -5.82
CA ASN A 40 -12.54 4.35 -4.65
C ASN A 40 -12.93 3.44 -3.48
N THR A 41 -13.62 2.33 -3.72
CA THR A 41 -13.91 1.32 -2.70
C THR A 41 -12.63 0.68 -2.18
N LEU A 42 -11.69 0.30 -3.05
CA LEU A 42 -10.41 -0.28 -2.67
C LEU A 42 -9.58 0.71 -1.84
N LEU A 43 -9.50 1.98 -2.26
CA LEU A 43 -8.82 3.04 -1.51
C LEU A 43 -9.50 3.31 -0.17
N GLY A 44 -10.84 3.30 -0.13
CA GLY A 44 -11.62 3.42 1.10
C GLY A 44 -11.33 2.29 2.07
N ASN A 45 -11.30 1.04 1.59
CA ASN A 45 -10.95 -0.13 2.39
C ASN A 45 -9.50 -0.07 2.88
N LEU A 46 -8.56 0.34 2.03
CA LEU A 46 -7.16 0.52 2.41
C LEU A 46 -7.02 1.58 3.51
N LYS A 47 -7.71 2.72 3.36
CA LYS A 47 -7.75 3.77 4.38
C LYS A 47 -8.32 3.23 5.69
N ASN A 48 -9.46 2.52 5.64
CA ASN A 48 -10.08 1.93 6.83
C ASN A 48 -9.19 0.87 7.48
N ALA A 49 -8.48 0.06 6.72
CA ALA A 49 -7.53 -0.91 7.24
C ALA A 49 -6.39 -0.23 7.98
N ILE A 50 -5.77 0.80 7.37
CA ILE A 50 -4.70 1.60 8.01
C ILE A 50 -5.24 2.31 9.25
N THR A 51 -6.37 2.99 9.14
CA THR A 51 -6.99 3.68 10.27
C THR A 51 -7.37 2.70 11.37
N GLY A 52 -7.78 1.47 11.06
CA GLY A 52 -8.08 0.43 12.05
C GLY A 52 -6.84 -0.16 12.71
N THR A 53 -5.78 -0.45 11.94
CA THR A 53 -4.53 -1.02 12.46
C THR A 53 -3.74 -0.03 13.31
N TYR A 54 -3.78 1.26 12.95
CA TYR A 54 -3.10 2.33 13.67
C TYR A 54 -4.06 3.26 14.42
N HIS A 55 -5.31 2.84 14.66
CA HIS A 55 -6.35 3.68 15.30
C HIS A 55 -5.91 4.14 16.69
N ALA A 56 -5.33 3.22 17.42
CA ALA A 56 -4.73 3.44 18.73
C ALA A 56 -3.44 2.63 18.77
N ILE A 57 -2.31 3.32 18.96
CA ILE A 57 -1.03 2.67 19.23
C ILE A 57 -1.14 2.11 20.65
N CYS A 58 -1.55 0.85 20.78
CA CYS A 58 -1.53 0.15 22.05
C CYS A 58 -0.05 -0.13 22.41
N GLY A 59 0.37 0.21 23.63
CA GLY A 59 1.75 0.05 24.09
C GLY A 59 2.32 -1.36 23.85
N GLN A 60 1.48 -2.38 23.99
CA GLN A 60 1.84 -3.79 23.77
C GLN A 60 2.29 -4.10 22.32
N HIS A 61 1.90 -3.28 21.34
CA HIS A 61 2.28 -3.44 19.94
C HIS A 61 3.17 -2.29 19.42
N ALA A 62 3.44 -1.30 20.27
CA ALA A 62 4.22 -0.12 19.93
C ALA A 62 5.63 -0.45 19.40
N PRO A 63 6.40 -1.39 19.97
CA PRO A 63 7.73 -1.74 19.45
C PRO A 63 7.65 -2.28 18.03
N ARG A 64 6.61 -3.05 17.71
CA ARG A 64 6.45 -3.65 16.39
C ARG A 64 6.07 -2.62 15.34
N TYR A 65 5.13 -1.73 15.66
CA TYR A 65 4.69 -0.71 14.71
C TYR A 65 5.71 0.42 14.55
N LEU A 66 6.26 0.92 15.65
CA LEU A 66 7.18 2.06 15.63
C LEU A 66 8.59 1.62 15.24
N ALA A 67 9.17 0.63 15.92
CA ALA A 67 10.59 0.29 15.74
C ALA A 67 10.84 -0.64 14.55
N ALA A 68 9.96 -1.61 14.26
CA ALA A 68 10.21 -2.52 13.14
C ALA A 68 9.67 -1.98 11.80
N GLU A 69 8.42 -1.49 11.77
CA GLU A 69 7.77 -1.13 10.51
C GLU A 69 7.99 0.33 10.09
N LEU A 70 7.75 1.28 11.00
CA LEU A 70 7.86 2.70 10.67
C LEU A 70 9.31 3.15 10.51
N GLU A 71 10.24 2.73 11.36
CA GLU A 71 11.67 3.00 11.15
C GLU A 71 12.18 2.42 9.83
N TYR A 72 11.76 1.20 9.46
CA TYR A 72 12.16 0.59 8.19
C TYR A 72 11.76 1.45 6.99
N ARG A 73 10.52 1.96 7.00
CA ARG A 73 9.96 2.84 5.96
C ARG A 73 10.58 4.23 6.01
N PHE A 74 10.76 4.81 7.20
CA PHE A 74 11.31 6.15 7.41
C PHE A 74 12.75 6.24 6.90
N ASN A 75 13.58 5.25 7.25
CA ASN A 75 14.99 5.19 6.82
C ASN A 75 15.16 5.05 5.30
N ARG A 76 14.10 4.70 4.56
CA ARG A 76 14.14 4.44 3.12
C ARG A 76 13.22 5.35 2.31
N ARG A 77 12.71 6.42 2.91
CA ARG A 77 11.71 7.31 2.29
C ARG A 77 12.16 7.97 0.97
N TYR A 78 13.47 8.02 0.72
CA TYR A 78 14.03 8.61 -0.49
C TYR A 78 14.20 7.62 -1.65
N ASP A 79 14.08 6.31 -1.38
CA ASP A 79 14.18 5.25 -2.39
C ASP A 79 12.96 4.31 -2.30
N LEU A 80 11.81 4.86 -2.67
CA LEU A 80 10.54 4.12 -2.68
C LEU A 80 10.55 2.97 -3.70
N LYS A 81 11.26 3.15 -4.82
CA LYS A 81 11.31 2.15 -5.90
C LYS A 81 11.99 0.86 -5.44
N ALA A 82 13.05 0.96 -4.64
CA ALA A 82 13.73 -0.22 -4.12
C ALA A 82 12.99 -0.88 -2.93
N MET A 83 11.99 -0.22 -2.34
CA MET A 83 11.33 -0.70 -1.13
C MET A 83 10.56 -2.01 -1.37
N ILE A 84 9.77 -2.10 -2.45
CA ILE A 84 8.95 -3.29 -2.75
C ILE A 84 9.83 -4.51 -3.10
N PRO A 85 10.80 -4.44 -4.03
CA PRO A 85 11.64 -5.59 -4.36
C PRO A 85 12.45 -6.11 -3.16
N ARG A 86 12.93 -5.21 -2.30
CA ARG A 86 13.67 -5.60 -1.09
C ARG A 86 12.76 -6.21 -0.04
N PHE A 87 11.56 -5.69 0.14
CA PHE A 87 10.57 -6.30 1.02
C PHE A 87 10.26 -7.73 0.56
N LEU A 88 10.00 -7.93 -0.74
CA LEU A 88 9.77 -9.25 -1.32
C LEU A 88 10.95 -10.21 -1.08
N THR A 89 12.18 -9.71 -1.21
CA THR A 89 13.39 -10.50 -0.97
C THR A 89 13.54 -10.86 0.51
N ALA A 90 13.21 -9.92 1.41
CA ALA A 90 13.22 -10.16 2.85
C ALA A 90 12.17 -11.19 3.24
N THR A 91 10.92 -11.03 2.79
CA THR A 91 9.83 -11.97 3.08
C THR A 91 10.10 -13.37 2.53
N ALA A 92 10.73 -13.48 1.35
CA ALA A 92 11.11 -14.77 0.77
C ALA A 92 12.21 -15.49 1.58
N ARG A 93 13.04 -14.74 2.32
CA ARG A 93 14.14 -15.29 3.14
C ARG A 93 13.75 -15.48 4.61
N THR A 94 12.72 -14.77 5.08
CA THR A 94 12.23 -14.90 6.45
C THR A 94 11.35 -16.15 6.56
N PRO A 95 11.66 -17.08 7.49
CA PRO A 95 10.78 -18.22 7.73
C PRO A 95 9.40 -17.76 8.21
N PRO A 96 8.33 -18.54 7.95
CA PRO A 96 6.99 -18.17 8.40
C PRO A 96 7.00 -17.96 9.92
N MET A 97 6.54 -16.79 10.36
CA MET A 97 6.46 -16.39 11.77
C MET A 97 5.01 -16.50 12.25
N PRO A 98 4.58 -17.67 12.79
CA PRO A 98 3.24 -17.83 13.33
C PRO A 98 2.98 -16.87 14.49
N TYR A 99 1.69 -16.54 14.68
CA TYR A 99 1.22 -15.52 15.63
C TYR A 99 1.75 -15.70 17.06
N ARG A 100 1.97 -16.95 17.49
CA ARG A 100 2.54 -17.26 18.80
C ARG A 100 3.94 -16.65 19.00
N PHE A 101 4.82 -16.74 18.01
CA PHE A 101 6.16 -16.16 18.08
C PHE A 101 6.14 -14.64 17.94
N LEU A 102 5.18 -14.12 17.16
CA LEU A 102 4.97 -12.69 17.02
C LEU A 102 4.56 -12.03 18.35
N ARG A 103 3.70 -12.68 19.14
CA ARG A 103 3.33 -12.24 20.49
C ARG A 103 4.46 -12.35 21.51
N MET A 104 5.44 -13.22 21.31
CA MET A 104 6.59 -13.32 22.22
C MET A 104 7.46 -12.05 22.17
N ALA A 105 7.58 -11.42 21.01
CA ALA A 105 8.29 -10.14 20.87
C ALA A 105 7.57 -8.97 21.59
N GLU A 106 6.27 -9.13 21.87
CA GLU A 106 5.44 -8.12 22.54
C GLU A 106 5.51 -8.21 24.07
N LEU A 107 5.98 -9.34 24.63
CA LEU A 107 6.13 -9.54 26.08
C LEU A 107 7.40 -8.91 26.66
N TYR A 108 8.36 -8.52 25.80
CA TYR A 108 9.65 -7.95 26.19
C TYR A 108 9.71 -6.42 26.09
N ALA A 109 8.56 -5.74 26.03
CA ALA A 109 8.46 -4.28 25.89
C ALA A 109 7.70 -3.63 27.05
#